data_AF-A0A955RKS5-F1
#
_entry.id   AF-A0A955RKS5-F1
#
_cell.length_a   1.000
_cell.length_b   1.000
_cell.length_c   1.000
_cell.angle_alpha   90.00
_cell.angle_beta   90.00
_cell.angle_gamma   90.00
#
_symmetry.space_group_name_H-M   'P 1'
#
loop_
_entity.id
_entity.type
_entity.pdbx_description
1 polymer ?
#
loop_
_entity_poly.entity_id
_entity_poly.type
_entity_poly.pdbx_seq_one_letter_code
_entity_poly.pdbx_strand_id
1 'polypeptide(L)' 'MQDYKKTSHTVYDCTYHIVWVTKYRYRILVGDIGRRARELIDKHESKDEKYGDFQVEN' A
#
# COMPACT_ATOMS: atom_id res chain seq x y z
N MET A 1 21.68 5.64 3.14
CA MET A 1 21.93 4.55 2.17
C MET A 1 20.55 4.10 1.73
N GLN A 2 20.20 4.24 0.44
CA GLN A 2 18.86 3.87 -0.05
C GLN A 2 18.78 2.34 -0.11
N ASP A 3 17.86 1.73 0.66
CA ASP A 3 17.64 0.29 0.65
C ASP A 3 16.81 -0.08 -0.58
N TYR A 4 17.49 -0.41 -1.68
CA TYR A 4 16.84 -0.87 -2.91
C TYR A 4 16.25 -2.26 -2.71
N LYS A 5 14.98 -2.45 -3.13
CA LYS A 5 14.33 -3.76 -3.13
C LYS A 5 14.89 -4.59 -4.29
N LYS A 6 15.14 -5.88 -4.03
CA LYS A 6 15.72 -6.81 -5.01
C LYS A 6 14.86 -8.07 -5.11
N THR A 7 14.57 -8.45 -6.35
CA THR A 7 14.02 -9.73 -6.75
C THR A 7 15.09 -10.49 -7.55
N SER A 8 14.90 -11.79 -7.82
CA SER A 8 15.85 -12.66 -8.53
C SER A 8 16.47 -12.06 -9.79
N HIS A 9 15.76 -11.18 -10.51
CA HIS A 9 16.24 -10.58 -11.76
C HIS A 9 16.09 -9.05 -11.84
N THR A 10 15.63 -8.38 -10.78
CA THR A 10 15.33 -6.93 -10.82
C THR A 10 15.68 -6.24 -9.52
N VAL A 11 16.35 -5.09 -9.62
CA VAL A 11 16.57 -4.14 -8.51
C VAL A 11 15.71 -2.91 -8.78
N TYR A 12 14.90 -2.50 -7.81
CA TYR A 12 13.97 -1.39 -7.98
C TYR A 12 13.84 -0.53 -6.72
N ASP A 13 13.52 0.74 -6.95
CA ASP A 13 13.07 1.70 -5.95
C ASP A 13 11.81 2.37 -6.50
N CYS A 14 10.66 1.94 -5.97
CA CYS A 14 9.35 2.42 -6.41
C CYS A 14 8.71 3.22 -5.28
N THR A 15 8.93 4.53 -5.31
CA THR A 15 8.27 5.48 -4.41
C THR A 15 7.04 6.07 -5.09
N TYR A 16 5.84 5.88 -4.49
CA TYR A 16 4.58 6.34 -5.06
C TYR A 16 3.92 7.42 -4.18
N HIS A 17 3.33 8.43 -4.83
CA HIS A 17 2.47 9.43 -4.18
C HIS A 17 1.00 9.13 -4.49
N ILE A 18 0.36 8.32 -3.65
CA ILE A 18 -1.05 7.93 -3.81
C ILE A 18 -1.93 8.87 -2.98
N VAL A 19 -2.90 9.51 -3.63
CA VAL A 19 -3.89 10.39 -2.99
C VAL A 19 -5.28 9.98 -3.46
N TRP A 20 -6.24 9.90 -2.54
CA TRP A 20 -7.64 9.63 -2.86
C TRP A 20 -8.57 10.50 -2.03
N VAL A 21 -9.84 10.56 -2.44
CA VAL A 21 -10.90 11.32 -1.77
C VAL A 21 -12.12 10.44 -1.53
N THR A 22 -12.93 10.83 -0.54
CA THR A 22 -14.19 10.16 -0.25
C THR A 22 -15.23 10.42 -1.35
N LYS A 23 -16.20 9.51 -1.47
CA LYS A 23 -17.36 9.72 -2.35
C LYS A 23 -18.02 11.04 -1.96
N TYR A 24 -18.27 11.90 -2.96
CA TYR A 24 -18.83 13.26 -2.79
C TYR A 24 -17.98 14.23 -1.96
N ARG A 25 -16.70 13.93 -1.68
CA ARG A 25 -15.78 14.77 -0.89
C ARG A 25 -16.29 15.11 0.51
N TYR A 26 -17.11 14.24 1.09
CA TYR A 26 -17.54 14.43 2.47
C TYR A 26 -16.34 14.35 3.41
N ARG A 27 -16.27 15.30 4.35
CA ARG A 27 -15.20 15.39 5.36
C ARG A 27 -15.40 14.37 6.50
N ILE A 28 -15.59 13.10 6.13
CA ILE A 28 -15.87 12.00 7.06
C ILE A 28 -14.62 11.31 7.59
N LEU A 29 -13.45 11.52 6.95
CA LEU A 29 -12.17 10.95 7.40
C LEU A 29 -11.55 11.77 8.54
N VAL A 30 -12.32 11.95 9.62
CA VAL A 30 -11.92 12.68 10.82
C VAL A 30 -12.22 11.85 12.07
N GLY A 31 -11.57 12.17 13.19
CA GLY A 31 -11.74 11.46 14.46
C GLY A 31 -11.49 9.96 14.35
N ASP A 32 -12.36 9.16 14.97
CA ASP A 32 -12.24 7.70 15.01
C ASP A 32 -12.35 7.03 13.64
N ILE A 33 -13.12 7.61 12.71
CA ILE A 33 -13.28 7.05 11.36
C ILE A 33 -11.95 7.13 10.61
N GLY A 34 -11.27 8.27 10.67
CA GLY A 34 -9.97 8.46 10.04
C GLY A 34 -8.90 7.53 10.64
N ARG A 35 -8.91 7.36 11.96
CA ARG A 35 -8.01 6.42 12.66
C ARG A 35 -8.25 4.98 12.21
N ARG A 36 -9.52 4.54 12.18
CA ARG A 36 -9.87 3.18 11.76
C ARG A 36 -9.50 2.92 10.31
N ALA A 37 -9.68 3.89 9.43
CA ALA A 37 -9.29 3.78 8.03
C ALA A 37 -7.78 3.54 7.88
N ARG A 38 -6.96 4.28 8.64
CA ARG A 38 -5.49 4.06 8.67
C ARG A 38 -5.13 2.67 9.16
N GLU A 39 -5.70 2.24 10.29
CA GLU A 39 -5.46 0.89 10.84
C GLU A 39 -5.79 -0.23 9.84
N LEU A 40 -6.82 -0.05 9.00
CA LEU A 40 -7.20 -1.04 7.99
C LEU A 40 -6.24 -1.10 6.80
N ILE A 41 -5.68 0.05 6.41
CA ILE A 41 -4.66 0.16 5.36
C ILE A 41 -3.39 -0.54 5.85
N ASP A 42 -2.89 -0.17 7.02
CA ASP A 42 -1.69 -0.75 7.62
C ASP A 42 -1.84 -2.27 7.81
N LYS A 43 -3.04 -2.74 8.21
CA LYS A 43 -3.31 -4.18 8.36
C LYS A 43 -3.28 -4.94 7.03
N HIS A 44 -3.68 -4.33 5.92
CA HIS A 44 -3.58 -4.99 4.61
C HIS A 44 -2.14 -5.16 4.17
N GLU A 45 -1.26 -4.20 4.46
CA GLU A 45 0.17 -4.30 4.13
C GLU A 45 0.82 -5.56 4.71
N SER A 46 0.45 -5.95 5.94
CA SER A 46 0.94 -7.20 6.57
C SER A 46 0.50 -8.51 5.90
N LYS A 47 -0.42 -8.46 4.92
CA LYS A 47 -0.87 -9.63 4.16
C LYS A 47 -0.27 -9.72 2.77
N ASP A 48 0.24 -8.61 2.22
CA ASP A 48 0.83 -8.56 0.88
C ASP A 48 2.15 -9.33 0.79
N GLU A 49 2.85 -9.52 1.92
CA GLU A 49 4.04 -10.37 2.01
C GLU A 49 3.75 -11.84 1.62
N LYS A 50 2.48 -12.28 1.68
CA LYS A 50 2.08 -13.66 1.35
C LYS A 50 1.68 -13.87 -0.12
N TYR A 51 1.41 -12.82 -0.89
CA TYR A 51 0.91 -12.92 -2.27
C TYR A 51 1.88 -12.36 -3.33
N GLY A 52 3.10 -11.97 -2.93
CA GLY A 52 4.12 -11.38 -3.81
C GLY A 52 4.76 -12.30 -4.85
N ASP A 53 4.30 -13.54 -4.99
CA ASP A 53 4.82 -14.52 -5.96
C ASP A 53 3.72 -15.09 -6.87
N PHE A 54 2.80 -14.23 -7.33
CA PHE A 54 1.98 -14.61 -8.48
C PHE A 54 2.83 -14.48 -9.74
N GLN A 55 3.62 -15.54 -10.01
CA GLN A 55 4.23 -15.77 -11.31
C GLN A 55 3.11 -15.71 -12.35
N VAL A 56 3.06 -14.62 -13.12
CA VAL A 56 2.29 -14.61 -14.37
C VAL A 56 3.10 -15.43 -15.34
N GLU A 57 2.78 -16.73 -15.42
CA GLU A 57 3.33 -17.62 -16.43
C GLU A 57 3.12 -17.03 -17.82
N ASN A 58 4.20 -16.95 -18.57
CA ASN A 58 4.24 -16.90 -20.03
C ASN A 58 5.19 -18.01 -20.49
#